data_AF-A0A842UI29-F1
#
_entry.id   AF-A0A842UI29-F1
#
_cell.length_a   1.000
_cell.length_b   1.000
_cell.length_c   1.000
_cell.angle_alpha   90.00
_cell.angle_beta   90.00
_cell.angle_gamma   90.00
#
_symmetry.space_group_name_H-M   'P 1'
#
loop_
_entity.id
_entity.type
_entity.pdbx_description
1 polymer ?
#
loop_
_entity_poly.entity_id
_entity_poly.type
_entity_poly.pdbx_seq_one_letter_code
_entity_poly.pdbx_strand_id
1 'polypeptide(L)'
;MSNYRFHPGDVKKTAQGVIEGSWSLATMVVWWILLGILAASVIGAFIPQHLFMQYVGPTASGLIITLIAATIIEVCSEGSSPIAFEIFRQTGALGNSFVFLMAGVATDYTEIGLIWSNIGRKTALWLPVIAGPQIIVLGFLFNLLL
;
A
#
# COMPACT_ATOMS: atom_id res chain seq x y z
N MET A 1 -13.55 4.06 25.79
CA MET A 1 -13.72 5.39 25.18
C MET A 1 -15.16 5.95 25.37
N SER A 2 -15.74 5.96 26.58
CA SER A 2 -17.20 6.20 26.75
C SER A 2 -17.61 7.58 27.32
N ASN A 3 -16.75 8.60 27.31
CA ASN A 3 -17.13 9.92 27.86
C ASN A 3 -16.43 11.12 27.18
N TYR A 4 -16.42 11.18 25.84
CA TYR A 4 -16.07 12.40 25.12
C TYR A 4 -17.33 13.23 24.86
N ARG A 5 -17.61 14.19 25.75
CA ARG A 5 -18.62 15.24 25.51
C ARG A 5 -17.90 16.45 24.91
N PHE A 6 -18.14 16.73 23.63
CA PHE A 6 -17.61 17.94 22.97
C PHE A 6 -18.15 19.19 23.68
N HIS A 7 -17.29 19.86 24.44
CA HIS A 7 -17.59 21.13 25.09
C HIS A 7 -17.11 22.29 24.20
N PRO A 8 -17.94 23.29 23.89
CA PRO A 8 -17.56 24.40 23.00
C PRO A 8 -16.41 25.28 23.55
N GLY A 9 -16.06 25.14 24.83
CA GLY A 9 -14.89 25.80 25.44
C GLY A 9 -13.54 25.12 25.18
N ASP A 10 -13.53 23.85 24.72
CA ASP A 10 -12.30 23.07 24.52
C ASP A 10 -11.83 23.01 23.06
N VAL A 11 -12.49 23.75 22.16
CA VAL A 11 -12.18 23.78 20.71
C VAL A 11 -10.71 24.09 20.45
N LYS A 12 -10.12 25.02 21.24
CA LYS A 12 -8.71 25.37 21.12
C LYS A 12 -7.76 24.21 21.49
N LYS A 13 -8.10 23.43 22.53
CA LYS A 13 -7.31 22.27 22.96
C LYS A 13 -7.44 21.11 21.97
N THR A 14 -8.65 20.88 21.45
CA THR A 14 -8.87 19.88 20.40
C THR A 14 -8.10 20.25 19.12
N ALA A 15 -8.13 21.52 18.70
CA ALA A 15 -7.38 21.99 17.54
C ALA A 15 -5.86 21.82 17.75
N GLN A 16 -5.35 22.16 18.95
CA GLN A 16 -3.93 21.94 19.28
C GLN A 16 -3.56 20.46 19.25
N GLY A 17 -4.38 19.57 19.85
CA GLY A 17 -4.12 18.13 19.82
C GLY A 17 -4.16 17.54 18.41
N VAL A 18 -5.06 18.02 17.54
CA VAL A 18 -5.11 17.60 16.13
C VAL A 18 -3.87 18.06 15.37
N ILE A 19 -3.41 19.29 15.58
CA ILE A 19 -2.21 19.83 14.92
C ILE A 19 -0.96 19.06 15.38
N GLU A 20 -0.81 18.84 16.68
CA GLU A 20 0.32 18.09 17.25
C GLU A 20 0.35 16.64 16.73
N GLY A 21 -0.79 15.96 16.75
CA GLY A 21 -0.92 14.61 16.19
C GLY A 21 -0.61 14.56 14.69
N SER A 22 -1.13 15.52 13.91
CA SER A 22 -0.86 15.62 12.48
C SER A 22 0.61 15.87 12.18
N TRP A 23 1.28 16.72 12.97
CA TRP A 23 2.71 17.02 12.81
C TRP A 23 3.58 15.80 13.10
N SER A 24 3.26 15.06 14.17
CA SER A 24 3.93 13.82 14.51
C SER A 24 3.79 12.78 13.39
N LEU A 25 2.57 12.61 12.87
CA LEU A 25 2.31 11.66 11.78
C LEU A 25 3.06 12.07 10.50
N ALA A 26 3.00 13.34 10.12
CA ALA A 26 3.71 13.85 8.96
C ALA A 26 5.22 13.60 9.04
N THR A 27 5.82 13.86 10.21
CA THR A 27 7.27 13.65 10.44
C THR A 27 7.65 12.18 10.27
N MET A 28 6.81 11.26 10.76
CA MET A 28 7.00 9.81 10.60
C MET A 28 6.87 9.38 9.13
N VAL A 29 5.81 9.84 8.44
CA VAL A 29 5.49 9.47 7.06
C VAL A 29 6.55 9.96 6.05
N VAL A 30 7.05 11.19 6.22
CA VAL A 30 8.06 11.77 5.31
C VAL A 30 9.30 10.90 5.21
N TRP A 31 9.77 10.33 6.33
CA TRP A 31 10.96 9.46 6.31
C TRP A 31 10.74 8.19 5.48
N TRP A 32 9.55 7.57 5.59
CA TRP A 32 9.18 6.39 4.81
C TRP A 32 8.98 6.71 3.33
N ILE A 33 8.39 7.86 3.00
CA ILE A 33 8.27 8.32 1.61
C ILE A 33 9.65 8.51 0.99
N LEU A 34 10.60 9.13 1.70
CA LEU A 34 11.97 9.31 1.20
C LEU A 34 12.65 7.97 0.90
N LEU A 35 12.46 6.98 1.77
CA LEU A 35 12.96 5.62 1.55
C LEU A 35 12.31 4.96 0.33
N GLY A 36 10.98 5.13 0.17
CA GLY A 36 10.24 4.65 -1.00
C GLY A 36 10.72 5.30 -2.32
N ILE A 37 10.96 6.61 -2.31
CA ILE A 37 11.51 7.35 -3.46
C ILE A 37 12.93 6.88 -3.78
N LEU A 38 13.77 6.68 -2.76
CA LEU A 38 15.12 6.16 -2.96
C LEU A 38 15.09 4.76 -3.59
N ALA A 39 14.25 3.87 -3.06
CA ALA A 39 14.06 2.53 -3.62
C ALA A 39 13.55 2.59 -5.06
N ALA A 40 12.51 3.38 -5.33
CA ALA A 40 11.97 3.61 -6.67
C ALA A 40 13.03 4.15 -7.64
N SER A 41 13.87 5.08 -7.19
CA SER A 41 14.94 5.67 -7.99
C SER A 41 16.03 4.65 -8.33
N VAL A 42 16.44 3.82 -7.36
CA VAL A 42 17.42 2.73 -7.58
C VAL A 42 16.85 1.70 -8.54
N ILE A 43 15.60 1.28 -8.32
CA ILE A 43 14.88 0.35 -9.19
C ILE A 43 14.83 0.89 -10.63
N GLY A 44 14.44 2.16 -10.81
CA GLY A 44 14.38 2.79 -12.14
C GLY A 44 15.73 3.05 -12.79
N ALA A 45 16.80 3.24 -12.01
CA ALA A 45 18.14 3.47 -12.54
C ALA A 45 18.85 2.18 -12.97
N PHE A 46 18.67 1.09 -12.22
CA PHE A 46 19.41 -0.16 -12.41
C PHE A 46 18.64 -1.24 -13.18
N ILE A 47 17.30 -1.21 -13.17
CA ILE A 47 16.49 -2.23 -13.84
C ILE A 47 16.01 -1.70 -15.19
N PRO A 48 16.37 -2.34 -16.31
CA PRO A 48 15.97 -1.88 -17.62
C PRO A 48 14.47 -2.10 -17.87
N GLN A 49 13.84 -1.18 -18.61
CA GLN A 49 12.39 -1.18 -18.83
C GLN A 49 11.84 -2.47 -19.45
N HIS A 50 12.62 -3.20 -20.26
CA HIS A 50 12.16 -4.45 -20.87
C HIS A 50 11.87 -5.53 -19.82
N LEU A 51 12.64 -5.59 -18.72
CA LEU A 51 12.39 -6.52 -17.62
C LEU A 51 11.13 -6.08 -16.85
N PHE A 52 10.96 -4.78 -16.65
CA PHE A 52 9.75 -4.23 -16.04
C PHE A 52 8.50 -4.61 -16.84
N MET A 53 8.52 -4.44 -18.16
CA MET A 53 7.42 -4.84 -19.04
C MET A 53 7.19 -6.36 -19.05
N GLN A 54 8.24 -7.17 -18.97
CA GLN A 54 8.13 -8.62 -18.98
C GLN A 54 7.53 -9.18 -17.67
N TYR A 55 7.96 -8.67 -16.52
CA TYR A 55 7.58 -9.21 -15.20
C TYR A 55 6.48 -8.44 -14.49
N VAL A 56 6.35 -7.13 -14.75
CA VAL A 56 5.43 -6.20 -14.06
C VAL A 56 4.56 -5.43 -15.08
N GLY A 57 4.49 -5.90 -16.33
CA GLY A 57 3.66 -5.31 -17.38
C GLY A 57 2.18 -5.69 -17.31
N PRO A 58 1.35 -5.16 -18.23
CA PRO A 58 -0.11 -5.29 -18.24
C PRO A 58 -0.57 -6.68 -18.72
N THR A 59 -0.08 -7.73 -18.08
CA THR A 59 -0.41 -9.13 -18.39
C THR A 59 -0.92 -9.82 -17.12
N ALA A 60 -1.71 -10.89 -17.29
CA ALA A 60 -2.19 -11.68 -16.15
C ALA A 60 -1.03 -12.23 -15.29
N SER A 61 0.05 -12.70 -15.93
CA SER A 61 1.27 -13.10 -15.25
C SER A 61 1.93 -11.93 -14.52
N GLY A 62 1.97 -10.75 -15.15
CA GLY A 62 2.51 -9.53 -14.55
C GLY A 62 1.77 -9.13 -13.28
N LEU A 63 0.44 -9.20 -13.27
CA LEU A 63 -0.37 -8.91 -12.07
C LEU A 63 -0.06 -9.87 -10.92
N ILE A 64 0.05 -11.17 -11.19
CA ILE A 64 0.37 -12.17 -10.17
C ILE A 64 1.78 -11.95 -9.61
N ILE A 65 2.76 -11.69 -10.48
CA ILE A 65 4.14 -11.39 -10.06
C ILE A 65 4.16 -10.12 -9.21
N THR A 66 3.42 -9.09 -9.62
CA THR A 66 3.32 -7.83 -8.88
C THR A 66 2.73 -8.03 -7.50
N LEU A 67 1.67 -8.85 -7.38
CA LEU A 67 1.06 -9.21 -6.10
C LEU A 67 2.04 -9.93 -5.19
N ILE A 68 2.75 -10.96 -5.71
CA ILE A 68 3.73 -11.71 -4.93
C ILE A 68 4.88 -10.80 -4.49
N ALA A 69 5.39 -9.97 -5.41
CA ALA A 69 6.46 -9.02 -5.10
C ALA A 69 6.04 -8.04 -4.01
N ALA A 70 4.82 -7.48 -4.10
CA ALA A 70 4.28 -6.56 -3.10
C ALA A 70 4.13 -7.23 -1.72
N THR A 71 3.65 -8.48 -1.68
CA THR A 71 3.50 -9.25 -0.44
C THR A 71 4.85 -9.57 0.22
N ILE A 72 5.91 -9.81 -0.56
CA ILE A 72 7.24 -10.11 -0.02
C ILE A 72 7.97 -8.83 0.40
N ILE A 73 7.90 -7.80 -0.44
CA ILE A 73 8.60 -6.54 -0.22
C ILE A 73 8.00 -5.79 0.97
N GLU A 74 6.69 -5.99 1.24
CA GLU A 74 5.93 -5.44 2.37
C GLU A 74 6.48 -4.08 2.83
N VAL A 75 6.24 -3.06 2.01
CA VAL A 75 6.60 -1.69 2.36
C VAL A 75 5.38 -1.06 3.03
N CYS A 76 5.59 -0.40 4.18
CA CYS A 76 4.53 0.35 4.85
C CYS A 76 3.76 1.22 3.85
N SER A 77 2.44 1.31 4.05
CA SER A 77 1.46 1.89 3.12
C SER A 77 1.87 3.25 2.53
N GLU A 78 2.68 4.03 3.23
CA GLU A 78 3.14 5.35 2.81
C GLU A 78 4.35 5.30 1.86
N GLY A 79 5.25 4.34 2.04
CA GLY A 79 6.42 4.14 1.18
C GLY A 79 6.14 3.37 -0.10
N SER A 80 5.01 2.66 -0.20
CA SER A 80 4.64 1.89 -1.40
C SER A 80 4.19 2.77 -2.57
N SER A 81 3.70 4.00 -2.30
CA SER A 81 3.19 4.92 -3.32
C SER A 81 4.23 5.35 -4.38
N PRO A 82 5.43 5.81 -4.00
CA PRO A 82 6.50 6.10 -4.97
C PRO A 82 6.92 4.89 -5.81
N ILE A 83 6.93 3.69 -5.22
CA ILE A 83 7.32 2.46 -5.92
C ILE A 83 6.24 2.06 -6.92
N ALA A 84 4.96 2.15 -6.54
CA ALA A 84 3.84 1.93 -7.45
C ALA A 84 3.85 2.93 -8.61
N PHE A 85 4.17 4.20 -8.34
CA PHE A 85 4.34 5.20 -9.39
C PHE A 85 5.46 4.84 -10.36
N GLU A 86 6.58 4.32 -9.87
CA GLU A 86 7.68 3.89 -10.73
C GLU A 86 7.29 2.69 -11.61
N ILE A 87 6.53 1.72 -11.06
CA ILE A 87 5.94 0.63 -11.84
C ILE A 87 5.10 1.20 -12.99
N PHE A 88 4.17 2.12 -12.68
CA PHE A 88 3.35 2.78 -13.69
C PHE A 88 4.19 3.52 -14.73
N ARG A 89 5.18 4.29 -14.28
CA ARG A 89 6.05 5.08 -15.16
C ARG A 89 6.83 4.19 -16.14
N GLN A 90 7.26 3.01 -15.69
CA GLN A 90 8.04 2.11 -16.51
C GLN A 90 7.21 1.20 -17.43
N THR A 91 6.00 0.81 -17.02
CA THR A 91 5.20 -0.18 -17.75
C THR A 91 3.94 0.38 -18.40
N GLY A 92 3.50 1.58 -18.00
CA GLY A 92 2.20 2.13 -18.36
C GLY A 92 1.01 1.36 -17.75
N ALA A 93 1.25 0.30 -16.97
CA ALA A 93 0.21 -0.59 -16.45
C ALA A 93 -0.35 -0.07 -15.13
N LEU A 94 -1.48 0.64 -15.19
CA LEU A 94 -2.14 1.16 -13.98
C LEU A 94 -2.63 0.03 -13.07
N GLY A 95 -3.09 -1.08 -13.65
CA GLY A 95 -3.56 -2.24 -12.90
C GLY A 95 -2.47 -2.87 -12.04
N ASN A 96 -1.24 -3.00 -12.56
CA ASN A 96 -0.11 -3.53 -11.78
C ASN A 96 0.25 -2.61 -10.62
N SER A 97 0.24 -1.30 -10.86
CA SER A 97 0.51 -0.31 -9.82
C SER A 97 -0.54 -0.35 -8.72
N PHE A 98 -1.82 -0.50 -9.08
CA PHE A 98 -2.91 -0.74 -8.13
C PHE A 98 -2.74 -2.04 -7.35
N VAL A 99 -2.41 -3.15 -8.03
CA VAL A 99 -2.17 -4.44 -7.39
C VAL A 99 -1.03 -4.34 -6.39
N PHE A 100 0.06 -3.64 -6.73
CA PHE A 100 1.18 -3.43 -5.82
C PHE A 100 0.73 -2.73 -4.53
N LEU A 101 -0.07 -1.66 -4.65
CA LEU A 101 -0.58 -0.89 -3.51
C LEU A 101 -1.52 -1.70 -2.63
N MET A 102 -2.49 -2.39 -3.24
CA MET A 102 -3.52 -3.10 -2.48
C MET A 102 -3.01 -4.42 -1.89
N ALA A 103 -2.10 -5.11 -2.59
CA ALA A 103 -1.50 -6.33 -2.08
C ALA A 103 -0.72 -6.05 -0.79
N GLY A 104 0.05 -4.95 -0.73
CA GLY A 104 0.77 -4.55 0.48
C GLY A 104 -0.15 -4.43 1.70
N VAL A 105 -1.27 -3.72 1.56
CA VAL A 105 -2.25 -3.56 2.65
C VAL A 105 -2.93 -4.89 3.00
N ALA A 106 -3.37 -5.65 1.99
CA ALA A 106 -4.09 -6.91 2.21
C ALA A 106 -3.22 -8.02 2.83
N THR A 107 -1.90 -7.91 2.72
CA THR A 107 -0.95 -8.90 3.27
C THR A 107 -0.02 -8.36 4.35
N ASP A 108 -0.34 -7.20 4.93
CA ASP A 108 0.46 -6.58 6.00
C ASP A 108 0.53 -7.50 7.23
N TYR A 109 1.74 -7.82 7.67
CA TYR A 109 1.94 -8.77 8.76
C TYR A 109 1.46 -8.23 10.10
N THR A 110 1.53 -6.91 10.30
CA THR A 110 1.08 -6.27 11.54
C THR A 110 -0.45 -6.29 11.63
N GLU A 111 -1.14 -6.01 10.52
CA GLU A 111 -2.59 -6.07 10.43
C GLU A 111 -3.09 -7.50 10.60
N ILE A 112 -2.51 -8.46 9.87
CA ILE A 112 -2.87 -9.88 10.00
C ILE A 112 -2.61 -10.37 11.44
N GLY A 113 -1.49 -9.97 12.04
CA GLY A 113 -1.15 -10.30 13.43
C GLY A 113 -2.15 -9.76 14.43
N LEU A 114 -2.58 -8.50 14.28
CA LEU A 114 -3.58 -7.87 15.14
C LEU A 114 -4.96 -8.54 15.00
N ILE A 115 -5.38 -8.89 13.78
CA ILE A 115 -6.64 -9.60 13.54
C ILE A 115 -6.57 -11.01 14.15
N TRP A 116 -5.43 -11.67 14.03
CA TRP A 116 -5.22 -13.00 14.59
C TRP A 116 -5.37 -12.99 16.11
N SER A 117 -4.78 -12.01 16.80
CA SER A 117 -4.84 -11.93 18.26
C SER A 117 -6.19 -11.44 18.80
N ASN A 118 -6.87 -10.52 18.10
CA ASN A 118 -8.09 -9.88 18.60
C ASN A 118 -9.40 -10.56 18.16
N ILE A 119 -9.44 -11.08 16.93
CA ILE A 119 -10.67 -11.62 16.33
C ILE A 119 -10.57 -13.13 16.16
N GLY A 120 -9.44 -13.61 15.65
CA GLY A 120 -9.13 -15.03 15.57
C GLY A 120 -8.46 -15.44 14.28
N ARG A 121 -7.75 -16.58 14.37
CA ARG A 121 -6.90 -17.14 13.31
C ARG A 121 -7.62 -17.39 11.98
N LYS A 122 -8.89 -17.79 12.02
CA LYS A 122 -9.67 -18.01 10.79
C LYS A 122 -9.86 -16.71 10.04
N THR A 123 -10.31 -15.65 10.71
CA THR A 123 -10.54 -14.35 10.08
C THR A 123 -9.27 -13.75 9.50
N ALA A 124 -8.15 -13.85 10.23
CA ALA A 124 -6.85 -13.38 9.77
C ALA A 124 -6.39 -14.03 8.46
N LEU A 125 -6.67 -15.32 8.25
CA LEU A 125 -6.35 -16.03 7.01
C LEU A 125 -7.36 -15.79 5.90
N TRP A 126 -8.65 -15.62 6.23
CA TRP A 126 -9.69 -15.36 5.23
C TRP A 126 -9.55 -13.99 4.55
N LEU A 127 -8.99 -13.00 5.25
CA LEU A 127 -8.80 -11.65 4.72
C LEU A 127 -7.95 -11.63 3.42
N PRO A 128 -6.69 -12.10 3.38
CA PRO A 128 -5.90 -12.10 2.15
C PRO A 128 -6.46 -13.09 1.10
N VAL A 129 -7.10 -14.18 1.54
CA VAL A 129 -7.70 -15.18 0.64
C VAL A 129 -8.87 -14.60 -0.16
N ILE A 130 -9.66 -13.71 0.44
CA ILE A 130 -10.78 -13.03 -0.23
C ILE A 130 -10.29 -11.79 -0.99
N ALA A 131 -9.43 -10.99 -0.35
CA ALA A 131 -8.93 -9.75 -0.94
C ALA A 131 -8.01 -9.98 -2.14
N GLY A 132 -7.12 -10.98 -2.10
CA GLY A 132 -6.17 -11.26 -3.17
C GLY A 132 -6.81 -11.46 -4.55
N PRO A 133 -7.82 -12.35 -4.71
CA PRO A 133 -8.55 -12.50 -5.95
C PRO A 133 -9.25 -11.21 -6.40
N GLN A 134 -9.84 -10.45 -5.47
CA GLN A 134 -10.50 -9.18 -5.80
C GLN A 134 -9.51 -8.14 -6.34
N ILE A 135 -8.32 -8.06 -5.74
CA ILE A 135 -7.23 -7.18 -6.16
C ILE A 135 -6.78 -7.54 -7.57
N ILE A 136 -6.60 -8.83 -7.88
CA ILE A 136 -6.22 -9.28 -9.23
C ILE A 136 -7.32 -8.99 -10.25
N VAL A 137 -8.58 -9.26 -9.92
CA VAL A 137 -9.72 -9.00 -10.83
C VAL A 137 -9.82 -7.50 -11.15
N LEU A 138 -9.71 -6.63 -10.15
CA LEU A 138 -9.73 -5.18 -10.35
C LEU A 138 -8.49 -4.68 -11.09
N GLY A 139 -7.30 -5.21 -10.78
CA GLY A 139 -6.07 -4.90 -11.51
C GLY A 139 -6.14 -5.29 -12.98
N PHE A 140 -6.70 -6.46 -13.28
CA PHE A 140 -6.95 -6.90 -14.65
C PHE A 140 -7.94 -5.98 -15.36
N LEU A 141 -9.02 -5.60 -14.69
CA LEU A 141 -10.00 -4.66 -15.23
C LEU A 141 -9.36 -3.29 -15.53
N PHE A 142 -8.47 -2.79 -14.67
CA PHE A 142 -7.75 -1.55 -14.91
C PHE A 142 -6.81 -1.64 -16.11
N ASN A 143 -6.04 -2.72 -16.25
CA ASN A 143 -5.19 -2.93 -17.44
C ASN A 143 -6.00 -3.09 -18.74
N LEU A 144 -7.27 -3.50 -18.65
CA LEU A 144 -8.14 -3.62 -19.82
C LEU A 144 -8.77 -2.28 -20.22
N LEU A 145 -9.05 -1.40 -19.25
CA LEU A 145 -9.74 -0.13 -19.47
C LEU A 145 -8.79 1.06 -19.68
N LEU A 146 -7.57 1.01 -19.15
CA LEU A 146 -6.57 2.08 -19.14
C LEU A 146 -5.22 1.57 -19.64
#